data_AF-A0A6A8FMN7-F1
#
_entry.id   AF-A0A6A8FMN7-F1
#
_cell.length_a   1.000
_cell.length_b   1.000
_cell.length_c   1.000
_cell.angle_alpha   90.00
_cell.angle_beta   90.00
_cell.angle_gamma   90.00
#
_symmetry.space_group_name_H-M   'P 1'
#
loop_
_entity.id
_entity.type
_entity.pdbx_description
1 polymer ?
#
loop_
_entity_poly.entity_id
_entity_poly.type
_entity_poly.pdbx_seq_one_letter_code
_entity_poly.pdbx_strand_id
1 'polypeptide(L)'
;MNMIGEKGLKILEQIKSQINKNILSPPIKVVILMLVVTGIVYPLVLVVIGQSTLPYQSNGSLITVNGKVIGSKLIAQDFKSPKFFHPRPSTESASNVDPDITPENALLQISNVSQATGINQNALTTLIELNVERNRVSNMVAFAPDYVNVLEINLELLNQYPDVYSTFLNNADPQKTTAGITGLGGGES
;
A
#
# COMPACT_ATOMS: atom_id res chain seq x y z
N MET A 1 -62.95 -49.54 -6.01
CA MET A 1 -61.76 -49.33 -5.16
C MET A 1 -60.75 -48.45 -5.88
N ASN A 2 -60.67 -47.13 -5.59
CA ASN A 2 -59.50 -46.29 -5.94
C ASN A 2 -59.47 -44.89 -5.29
N MET A 3 -60.53 -44.47 -4.57
CA MET A 3 -60.60 -43.13 -3.98
C MET A 3 -59.60 -42.84 -2.85
N ILE A 4 -58.95 -43.86 -2.27
CA ILE A 4 -58.00 -43.68 -1.15
C ILE A 4 -56.58 -43.43 -1.68
N GLY A 5 -56.19 -44.03 -2.81
CA GLY A 5 -54.84 -43.88 -3.40
C GLY A 5 -54.58 -42.50 -4.01
N GLU A 6 -55.57 -41.94 -4.73
CA GLU A 6 -55.42 -40.65 -5.41
C GLU A 6 -55.38 -39.46 -4.43
N LYS A 7 -56.14 -39.55 -3.32
CA LYS A 7 -56.08 -38.56 -2.23
C LYS A 7 -54.74 -38.59 -1.53
N GLY A 8 -54.18 -39.78 -1.29
CA GLY A 8 -52.84 -39.94 -0.73
C GLY A 8 -51.80 -39.24 -1.60
N LEU A 9 -51.74 -39.55 -2.90
CA LEU A 9 -50.75 -38.96 -3.81
C LEU A 9 -50.81 -37.42 -3.86
N LYS A 10 -52.02 -36.84 -3.85
CA LYS A 10 -52.23 -35.38 -3.80
C LYS A 10 -51.71 -34.76 -2.51
N ILE A 11 -51.85 -35.44 -1.36
CA ILE A 11 -51.30 -34.97 -0.08
C ILE A 11 -49.78 -34.97 -0.11
N LEU A 12 -49.14 -35.99 -0.69
CA LEU A 12 -47.69 -36.07 -0.81
C LEU A 12 -47.14 -34.96 -1.72
N GLU A 13 -47.83 -34.68 -2.83
CA GLU A 13 -47.47 -33.61 -3.75
C GLU A 13 -47.68 -32.22 -3.12
N GLN A 14 -48.77 -32.02 -2.38
CA GLN A 14 -49.01 -30.81 -1.60
C GLN A 14 -47.95 -30.59 -0.52
N ILE A 15 -47.56 -31.63 0.22
CA ILE A 15 -46.51 -31.56 1.24
C ILE A 15 -45.17 -31.20 0.60
N LYS A 16 -44.78 -31.85 -0.51
CA LYS A 16 -43.53 -31.55 -1.22
C LYS A 16 -43.49 -30.12 -1.76
N SER A 17 -44.62 -29.63 -2.29
CA SER A 17 -44.78 -28.25 -2.78
C SER A 17 -44.70 -27.22 -1.64
N GLN A 18 -45.34 -27.50 -0.50
CA GLN A 18 -45.28 -26.65 0.71
C GLN A 18 -43.86 -26.64 1.31
N ILE A 19 -43.19 -27.78 1.39
CA ILE A 19 -41.80 -27.89 1.83
C ILE A 19 -40.89 -27.05 0.92
N ASN A 20 -41.00 -27.20 -0.40
CA ASN A 20 -40.12 -26.49 -1.33
C ASN A 20 -40.34 -24.96 -1.30
N LYS A 21 -41.60 -24.50 -1.28
CA LYS A 21 -41.88 -23.05 -1.32
C LYS A 21 -41.64 -22.36 0.01
N ASN A 22 -42.04 -22.95 1.14
CA ASN A 22 -41.98 -22.26 2.43
C ASN A 22 -40.67 -22.48 3.19
N ILE A 23 -39.97 -23.59 2.96
CA ILE A 23 -38.73 -23.90 3.70
C ILE A 23 -37.49 -23.46 2.92
N LEU A 24 -37.50 -23.56 1.58
CA LEU A 24 -36.30 -23.29 0.76
C LEU A 24 -36.19 -21.83 0.29
N SER A 25 -37.31 -21.13 0.06
CA SER A 25 -37.28 -19.74 -0.42
C SER A 25 -36.69 -18.73 0.58
N PRO A 26 -37.01 -18.79 1.90
CA PRO A 26 -36.45 -17.84 2.88
C PRO A 26 -34.91 -17.89 3.02
N PRO A 27 -34.25 -19.07 3.20
CA PRO A 27 -32.81 -19.10 3.38
C PRO A 27 -32.05 -18.70 2.11
N ILE A 28 -32.51 -19.08 0.92
CA ILE A 28 -31.88 -18.67 -0.35
C ILE A 28 -31.92 -17.15 -0.51
N LYS A 29 -33.05 -16.52 -0.18
CA LYS A 29 -33.17 -15.05 -0.24
C LYS A 29 -32.23 -14.36 0.76
N VAL A 30 -32.07 -14.91 1.96
CA VAL A 30 -31.14 -14.36 2.96
C VAL A 30 -29.69 -14.53 2.51
N VAL A 31 -29.31 -15.67 1.93
CA VAL A 31 -27.95 -15.89 1.40
C VAL A 31 -27.64 -14.93 0.25
N ILE A 32 -28.57 -14.78 -0.71
CA ILE A 32 -28.39 -13.84 -1.82
C ILE A 32 -28.33 -12.41 -1.31
N LEU A 33 -29.21 -12.03 -0.38
CA LEU A 33 -29.18 -10.70 0.23
C LEU A 33 -27.85 -10.43 0.92
N MET A 34 -27.36 -11.39 1.73
CA MET A 34 -26.11 -11.26 2.46
C MET A 34 -24.91 -11.17 1.50
N LEU A 35 -24.91 -11.95 0.42
CA LEU A 35 -23.88 -11.92 -0.61
C LEU A 35 -23.88 -10.58 -1.39
N VAL A 36 -25.05 -10.01 -1.68
CA VAL A 36 -25.15 -8.69 -2.33
C VAL A 36 -24.71 -7.59 -1.37
N VAL A 37 -25.12 -7.65 -0.10
CA VAL A 37 -24.76 -6.64 0.89
C VAL A 37 -23.25 -6.66 1.16
N THR A 38 -22.65 -7.83 1.36
CA THR A 38 -21.22 -7.94 1.68
C THR A 38 -20.31 -7.90 0.46
N GLY A 39 -20.75 -8.41 -0.68
CA GLY A 39 -19.95 -8.49 -1.91
C GLY A 39 -20.06 -7.28 -2.83
N ILE A 40 -21.14 -6.51 -2.73
CA ILE A 40 -21.39 -5.36 -3.63
C ILE A 40 -21.57 -4.08 -2.82
N VAL A 41 -22.56 -4.03 -1.93
CA VAL A 41 -22.93 -2.79 -1.24
C VAL A 41 -21.79 -2.31 -0.33
N TYR A 42 -21.29 -3.19 0.53
CA TYR A 42 -20.23 -2.88 1.49
C TYR A 42 -18.93 -2.38 0.83
N PRO A 43 -18.33 -3.10 -0.15
CA PRO A 43 -17.09 -2.62 -0.79
C PRO A 43 -17.30 -1.33 -1.58
N LEU A 44 -18.45 -1.14 -2.24
CA LEU A 44 -18.75 0.11 -2.96
C LEU A 44 -18.83 1.29 -2.00
N VAL A 45 -19.51 1.13 -0.87
CA VAL A 45 -19.58 2.17 0.17
C VAL A 45 -18.19 2.51 0.69
N LEU A 46 -17.34 1.51 0.97
CA LEU A 46 -15.96 1.75 1.39
C LEU A 46 -15.13 2.49 0.34
N VAL A 47 -15.24 2.13 -0.94
CA VAL A 47 -14.51 2.82 -2.03
C VAL A 47 -14.97 4.27 -2.15
N VAL A 48 -16.28 4.53 -2.09
CA VAL A 48 -16.82 5.90 -2.18
C VAL A 48 -16.31 6.75 -1.02
N ILE A 49 -16.33 6.22 0.20
CA ILE A 49 -15.82 6.94 1.39
C ILE A 49 -14.30 7.13 1.28
N GLY A 50 -13.56 6.11 0.85
CA GLY A 50 -12.11 6.15 0.70
C GLY A 50 -11.64 7.16 -0.35
N GLN A 51 -12.27 7.21 -1.51
CA GLN A 51 -11.96 8.21 -2.54
C GLN A 51 -12.37 9.63 -2.13
N SER A 52 -13.46 9.76 -1.37
CA SER A 52 -13.95 11.08 -0.93
C SER A 52 -13.07 11.72 0.15
N THR A 53 -12.45 10.93 1.02
CA THR A 53 -11.70 11.45 2.19
C THR A 53 -10.19 11.36 2.02
N LEU A 54 -9.67 10.32 1.35
CA LEU A 54 -8.24 10.04 1.25
C LEU A 54 -7.86 9.49 -0.16
N PRO A 55 -8.02 10.29 -1.23
CA PRO A 55 -7.76 9.86 -2.60
C PRO A 55 -6.29 9.49 -2.86
N TYR A 56 -5.34 10.12 -2.15
CA TYR A 56 -3.89 9.86 -2.30
C TYR A 56 -3.48 8.44 -1.85
N GLN A 57 -4.13 7.90 -0.81
CA GLN A 57 -3.83 6.57 -0.29
C GLN A 57 -4.51 5.48 -1.15
N SER A 58 -5.71 5.77 -1.66
CA SER A 58 -6.54 4.85 -2.45
C SER A 58 -6.01 4.59 -3.87
N ASN A 59 -5.27 5.55 -4.45
CA ASN A 59 -4.67 5.41 -5.78
C ASN A 59 -3.31 4.69 -5.78
N GLY A 60 -2.91 4.07 -4.66
CA GLY A 60 -1.66 3.32 -4.58
C GLY A 60 -0.44 4.16 -4.20
N SER A 61 -0.63 5.37 -3.66
CA SER A 61 0.44 6.24 -3.16
C SER A 61 1.56 6.45 -4.19
N LEU A 62 1.16 6.98 -5.36
CA LEU A 62 2.09 7.34 -6.43
C LEU A 62 2.99 8.48 -5.98
N ILE A 63 4.29 8.29 -6.17
CA ILE A 63 5.32 9.27 -5.83
C ILE A 63 5.67 10.03 -7.11
N THR A 64 5.48 11.34 -7.05
CA THR A 64 5.82 12.26 -8.15
C THR A 64 6.92 13.21 -7.67
N VAL A 65 8.06 13.24 -8.36
CA VAL A 65 9.11 14.24 -8.15
C VAL A 65 9.28 14.99 -9.47
N ASN A 66 9.30 16.32 -9.42
CA ASN A 66 9.44 17.19 -10.59
C ASN A 66 8.43 16.91 -11.73
N GLY A 67 7.17 16.61 -11.39
CA GLY A 67 6.10 16.37 -12.36
C GLY A 67 6.19 15.03 -13.11
N LYS A 68 7.17 14.18 -12.78
CA LYS A 68 7.37 12.85 -13.37
C LYS A 68 6.96 11.78 -12.36
N VAL A 69 6.06 10.89 -12.77
CA VAL A 69 5.65 9.74 -11.94
C VAL A 69 6.81 8.74 -11.91
N ILE A 70 7.44 8.63 -10.75
CA ILE A 70 8.66 7.82 -10.54
C ILE A 70 8.30 6.40 -10.05
N GLY A 71 7.05 6.18 -9.63
CA GLY A 71 6.54 4.89 -9.17
C GLY A 71 5.51 5.01 -8.06
N SER A 72 5.31 3.93 -7.30
CA SER A 72 4.51 3.90 -6.08
C SER A 72 5.36 3.48 -4.89
N LYS A 73 4.96 3.90 -3.68
CA LYS A 73 5.59 3.53 -2.39
C LYS A 73 5.84 2.01 -2.22
N LEU A 74 5.16 1.17 -3.01
CA LEU A 74 5.18 -0.30 -2.89
C LEU A 74 5.85 -1.04 -4.07
N ILE A 75 6.10 -0.38 -5.22
CA ILE A 75 6.55 -1.07 -6.45
C ILE A 75 7.90 -0.56 -6.96
N ALA A 76 8.37 0.59 -6.48
CA ALA A 76 9.68 1.09 -6.81
C ALA A 76 10.52 1.16 -5.53
N GLN A 77 11.69 0.48 -5.53
CA GLN A 77 13.00 1.14 -5.39
C GLN A 77 14.03 0.22 -4.73
N ASP A 78 15.14 0.07 -5.44
CA ASP A 78 16.45 -0.31 -4.93
C ASP A 78 17.00 0.81 -4.02
N PHE A 79 16.29 1.15 -2.94
CA PHE A 79 16.79 2.01 -1.85
C PHE A 79 17.84 1.31 -1.00
N LYS A 80 18.57 0.34 -1.56
CA LYS A 80 19.71 -0.33 -0.90
C LYS A 80 21.02 0.41 -1.13
N SER A 81 21.01 1.46 -1.98
CA SER A 81 22.20 2.28 -2.21
C SER A 81 22.57 3.06 -0.94
N PRO A 82 23.86 3.13 -0.56
CA PRO A 82 24.33 3.91 0.60
C PRO A 82 24.09 5.43 0.46
N LYS A 83 23.63 5.88 -0.71
CA LYS A 83 23.21 7.26 -0.95
C LYS A 83 21.85 7.61 -0.33
N PHE A 84 21.12 6.62 0.19
CA PHE A 84 19.81 6.81 0.80
C PHE A 84 19.85 6.46 2.29
N PHE A 85 18.90 7.03 3.04
CA PHE A 85 18.59 6.58 4.38
C PHE A 85 17.86 5.24 4.31
N HIS A 86 18.21 4.34 5.23
CA HIS A 86 17.63 3.01 5.32
C HIS A 86 16.77 2.89 6.58
N PRO A 87 15.56 2.29 6.46
CA PRO A 87 14.79 1.92 7.63
C PRO A 87 15.47 0.76 8.36
N ARG A 88 14.98 0.44 9.56
CA ARG A 88 15.45 -0.76 10.28
C ARG A 88 15.25 -2.00 9.39
N PRO A 89 16.19 -2.97 9.42
CA PRO A 89 16.06 -4.18 8.63
C PRO A 89 14.74 -4.86 8.96
N SER A 90 13.98 -5.18 7.91
CA SER A 90 12.61 -5.72 8.01
C SER A 90 12.53 -7.05 8.76
N THR A 91 13.66 -7.73 8.96
CA THR A 91 13.81 -8.92 9.79
C THR A 91 13.61 -8.69 11.29
N GLU A 92 13.62 -7.44 11.77
CA GLU A 92 13.47 -7.10 13.19
C GLU A 92 12.17 -6.33 13.51
N SER A 93 11.36 -5.98 12.52
CA SER A 93 10.09 -5.25 12.72
C SER A 93 8.89 -6.17 12.54
N ALA A 94 8.03 -6.23 13.57
CA ALA A 94 6.84 -7.09 13.61
C ALA A 94 5.83 -6.82 12.47
N SER A 95 5.86 -5.64 11.84
CA SER A 95 4.99 -5.30 10.71
C SER A 95 5.62 -5.50 9.34
N ASN A 96 6.94 -5.74 9.24
CA ASN A 96 7.73 -5.86 8.00
C ASN A 96 7.55 -4.68 6.99
N VAL A 97 6.92 -3.57 7.40
CA VAL A 97 6.52 -2.44 6.54
C VAL A 97 6.78 -1.09 7.22
N ASP A 98 7.40 -1.06 8.40
CA ASP A 98 7.63 0.19 9.14
C ASP A 98 8.64 1.10 8.38
N PRO A 99 8.20 2.24 7.81
CA PRO A 99 9.07 3.16 7.09
C PRO A 99 9.78 4.15 8.04
N ASP A 100 9.52 4.05 9.34
CA ASP A 100 9.90 5.07 10.31
C ASP A 100 11.09 4.60 11.17
N ILE A 101 11.98 5.54 11.48
CA ILE A 101 13.13 5.34 12.37
C ILE A 101 13.16 6.41 13.45
N THR A 102 13.85 6.14 14.57
CA THR A 102 14.04 7.17 15.59
C THR A 102 14.96 8.29 15.06
N PRO A 103 14.77 9.54 15.50
CA PRO A 103 15.64 10.65 15.10
C PRO A 103 17.12 10.36 15.35
N GLU A 104 17.44 9.76 16.49
CA GLU A 104 18.81 9.34 16.83
C GLU A 104 19.41 8.38 15.79
N ASN A 105 18.63 7.38 15.34
CA ASN A 105 19.09 6.44 14.32
C ASN A 105 19.26 7.11 12.95
N ALA A 106 18.45 8.13 12.63
CA ALA A 106 18.63 8.91 11.41
C ALA A 106 19.93 9.72 11.44
N LEU A 107 20.25 10.36 12.57
CA LEU A 107 21.46 11.15 12.75
C LEU A 107 22.73 10.30 12.57
N LEU A 108 22.72 9.04 13.04
CA LEU A 108 23.86 8.12 12.87
C LEU A 108 24.14 7.78 11.38
N GLN A 109 23.13 7.84 10.51
CA GLN A 109 23.30 7.53 9.09
C GLN A 109 23.84 8.72 8.27
N ILE A 110 23.76 9.95 8.80
CA ILE A 110 24.18 11.18 8.09
C ILE A 110 25.60 11.07 7.57
N SER A 111 26.53 10.54 8.38
CA SER A 111 27.93 10.40 7.98
C SER A 111 28.06 9.56 6.71
N ASN A 112 27.41 8.40 6.67
CA ASN A 112 27.49 7.47 5.54
C ASN A 112 26.85 8.06 4.28
N VAL A 113 25.66 8.66 4.41
CA VAL A 113 24.93 9.29 3.30
C VAL A 113 25.72 10.48 2.76
N SER A 114 26.26 11.33 3.63
CA SER A 114 27.10 12.48 3.27
C SER A 114 28.33 12.05 2.47
N GLN A 115 29.03 11.00 2.91
CA GLN A 115 30.21 10.47 2.19
C GLN A 115 29.83 9.87 0.82
N ALA A 116 28.67 9.21 0.72
CA ALA A 116 28.23 8.58 -0.53
C ALA A 116 27.67 9.58 -1.57
N THR A 117 27.15 10.73 -1.11
CA THR A 117 26.45 11.72 -1.95
C THR A 117 27.23 13.00 -2.18
N GLY A 118 28.17 13.33 -1.29
CA GLY A 118 28.83 14.64 -1.24
C GLY A 118 27.98 15.75 -0.61
N ILE A 119 26.79 15.45 -0.09
CA ILE A 119 25.91 16.44 0.55
C ILE A 119 26.46 16.80 1.94
N ASN A 120 26.40 18.07 2.32
CA ASN A 120 26.88 18.55 3.60
C ASN A 120 26.08 17.94 4.78
N GLN A 121 26.78 17.51 5.83
CA GLN A 121 26.14 16.90 7.01
C GLN A 121 25.12 17.81 7.68
N ASN A 122 25.37 19.12 7.78
CA ASN A 122 24.43 20.07 8.37
C ASN A 122 23.12 20.15 7.57
N ALA A 123 23.21 20.08 6.23
CA ALA A 123 22.02 20.07 5.38
C ALA A 123 21.17 18.82 5.61
N LEU A 124 21.81 17.66 5.78
CA LEU A 124 21.13 16.40 6.10
C LEU A 124 20.51 16.43 7.50
N THR A 125 21.21 17.00 8.50
CA THR A 125 20.67 17.21 9.85
C THR A 125 19.41 18.08 9.81
N THR A 126 19.46 19.22 9.12
CA THR A 126 18.31 20.12 8.99
C THR A 126 17.12 19.42 8.31
N LEU A 127 17.37 18.59 7.30
CA LEU A 127 16.32 17.84 6.62
C LEU A 127 15.63 16.86 7.59
N ILE A 128 16.39 16.15 8.42
CA ILE A 128 15.85 15.27 9.47
C ILE A 128 15.05 16.07 10.51
N GLU A 129 15.59 17.16 11.02
CA GLU A 129 14.90 18.00 12.02
C GLU A 129 13.59 18.58 11.49
N LEU A 130 13.58 19.04 10.24
CA LEU A 130 12.37 19.53 9.58
C LEU A 130 11.32 18.41 9.41
N ASN A 131 11.75 17.18 9.14
CA ASN A 131 10.83 16.04 9.05
C ASN A 131 10.20 15.73 10.42
N VAL A 132 11.00 15.74 11.48
CA VAL A 132 10.50 15.55 12.86
C VAL A 132 9.50 16.64 13.23
N GLU A 133 9.84 17.91 12.99
CA GLU A 133 8.96 19.03 13.33
C GLU A 133 7.64 19.00 12.53
N ARG A 134 7.69 18.60 11.25
CA ARG A 134 6.51 18.40 10.41
C ARG A 134 5.55 17.36 11.00
N ASN A 135 6.11 16.28 11.56
CA ASN A 135 5.34 15.19 12.15
C ASN A 135 4.97 15.43 13.63
N ARG A 136 5.56 16.45 14.27
CA ARG A 136 5.40 16.72 15.70
C ARG A 136 3.95 16.94 16.11
N VAL A 137 3.19 17.69 15.33
CA VAL A 137 1.77 17.97 15.64
C VAL A 137 0.96 16.67 15.64
N SER A 138 1.18 15.80 14.65
CA SER A 138 0.53 14.50 14.56
C SER A 138 0.93 13.58 15.70
N ASN A 139 2.21 13.58 16.08
CA ASN A 139 2.73 12.79 17.21
C ASN A 139 2.13 13.25 18.54
N MET A 140 2.01 14.56 18.74
CA MET A 140 1.37 15.14 19.91
C MET A 140 -0.11 14.73 20.04
N VAL A 141 -0.84 14.75 18.93
CA VAL A 141 -2.26 14.33 18.91
C VAL A 141 -2.40 12.83 19.18
N ALA A 142 -1.47 12.02 18.66
CA ALA A 142 -1.47 10.56 18.80
C ALA A 142 -0.76 10.05 20.06
N PHE A 143 -0.20 10.93 20.90
CA PHE A 143 0.68 10.58 22.03
C PHE A 143 1.82 9.62 21.62
N ALA A 144 2.34 9.79 20.41
CA ALA A 144 3.40 8.98 19.85
C ALA A 144 4.78 9.64 20.07
N PRO A 145 5.87 8.85 20.18
CA PRO A 145 7.22 9.40 20.20
C PRO A 145 7.59 10.02 18.85
N ASP A 146 8.60 10.89 18.85
CA ASP A 146 9.14 11.46 17.63
C ASP A 146 9.75 10.37 16.74
N TYR A 147 9.42 10.46 15.44
CA TYR A 147 9.92 9.55 14.42
C TYR A 147 10.30 10.33 13.18
N VAL A 148 11.12 9.68 12.36
CA VAL A 148 11.58 10.17 11.07
C VAL A 148 11.09 9.23 9.99
N ASN A 149 10.36 9.75 9.02
CA ASN A 149 9.90 8.95 7.89
C ASN A 149 11.00 8.83 6.83
N VAL A 150 11.59 7.65 6.70
CA VAL A 150 12.74 7.41 5.81
C VAL A 150 12.38 7.65 4.35
N LEU A 151 11.17 7.25 3.95
CA LEU A 151 10.71 7.46 2.58
C LEU A 151 10.60 8.96 2.29
N GLU A 152 10.00 9.72 3.19
CA GLU A 152 9.80 11.16 2.98
C GLU A 152 11.13 11.90 2.83
N ILE A 153 12.12 11.57 3.66
CA ILE A 153 13.49 12.08 3.51
C ILE A 153 14.11 11.64 2.17
N ASN A 154 13.97 10.36 1.85
CA ASN A 154 14.05 9.76 0.51
C ASN A 154 13.72 10.74 -0.61
N LEU A 155 12.46 11.16 -0.60
CA LEU A 155 11.87 11.94 -1.65
C LEU A 155 12.35 13.39 -1.65
N GLU A 156 12.55 13.97 -0.48
CA GLU A 156 13.10 15.33 -0.35
C GLU A 156 14.53 15.39 -0.93
N LEU A 157 15.36 14.38 -0.67
CA LEU A 157 16.71 14.29 -1.26
C LEU A 157 16.65 14.19 -2.79
N LEU A 158 15.74 13.40 -3.33
CA LEU A 158 15.51 13.30 -4.77
C LEU A 158 15.11 14.65 -5.39
N ASN A 159 14.26 15.40 -4.68
CA ASN A 159 13.73 16.67 -5.14
C ASN A 159 14.78 17.79 -5.05
N GLN A 160 15.54 17.82 -3.96
CA GLN A 160 16.52 18.87 -3.68
C GLN A 160 17.87 18.65 -4.39
N TYR A 161 18.27 17.39 -4.63
CA TYR A 161 19.55 17.03 -5.25
C TYR A 161 19.38 16.14 -6.49
N PRO A 162 18.66 16.58 -7.52
CA PRO A 162 18.36 15.75 -8.70
C PRO A 162 19.63 15.27 -9.42
N ASP A 163 20.72 16.03 -9.38
CA ASP A 163 21.99 15.67 -10.03
C ASP A 163 22.65 14.44 -9.38
N VAL A 164 22.62 14.38 -8.04
CA VAL A 164 23.21 13.28 -7.23
C VAL A 164 22.45 11.97 -7.46
N TYR A 165 21.13 12.08 -7.66
CA TYR A 165 20.21 10.95 -7.82
C TYR A 165 19.75 10.75 -9.27
N SER A 166 20.39 11.39 -10.24
CA SER A 166 20.03 11.34 -11.66
C SER A 166 19.99 9.90 -12.21
N THR A 167 20.95 9.04 -11.82
CA THR A 167 20.95 7.61 -12.18
C THR A 167 19.66 6.91 -11.74
N PHE A 168 19.16 7.23 -10.55
CA PHE A 168 17.95 6.65 -10.01
C PHE A 168 16.69 7.21 -10.69
N LEU A 169 16.63 8.54 -10.86
CA LEU A 169 15.52 9.21 -11.56
C LEU A 169 15.39 8.78 -13.02
N ASN A 170 16.50 8.48 -13.67
CA ASN A 170 16.53 7.99 -15.06
C ASN A 170 16.09 6.52 -15.17
N ASN A 171 16.39 5.69 -14.16
CA ASN A 171 16.03 4.27 -14.15
C ASN A 171 14.61 4.01 -13.63
N ALA A 172 14.06 4.95 -12.88
CA ALA A 172 12.70 4.85 -12.35
C ALA A 172 11.62 5.38 -13.32
N ASP A 173 12.02 5.80 -14.53
CA ASP A 173 11.08 6.16 -15.60
C ASP A 173 10.41 4.89 -16.18
N PRO A 174 9.07 4.75 -16.06
CA PRO A 174 8.34 3.59 -16.58
C PRO A 174 8.55 3.34 -18.07
N GLN A 175 8.88 4.38 -18.86
CA GLN A 175 9.13 4.28 -20.29
C GLN A 175 10.53 3.74 -20.64
N LYS A 176 11.49 3.81 -19.71
CA LYS A 176 12.89 3.40 -19.93
C LYS A 176 13.20 2.00 -19.41
N THR A 177 12.44 1.52 -18.42
CA THR A 177 12.57 0.15 -17.87
C THR A 177 12.30 -0.94 -18.92
N THR A 178 11.49 -0.66 -19.94
CA THR A 178 11.20 -1.59 -21.05
C THR A 178 12.36 -1.74 -22.04
N ALA A 179 13.32 -0.79 -22.09
CA ALA A 179 14.47 -0.86 -23.00
C ALA A 179 15.63 -1.74 -22.47
N GLY A 180 15.58 -2.16 -21.20
CA GLY A 180 16.66 -2.93 -20.55
C GLY A 180 16.47 -4.45 -20.54
N ILE A 181 15.32 -4.99 -20.95
CA ILE A 181 15.04 -6.44 -20.90
C ILE A 181 15.54 -7.22 -22.13
N THR A 182 16.19 -6.56 -23.10
CA THR A 182 16.76 -7.22 -24.29
C THR A 182 18.29 -7.40 -24.22
N GLY A 183 18.92 -7.14 -23.06
CA GLY A 183 20.38 -7.18 -22.91
C GLY A 183 20.98 -8.28 -22.03
N LEU A 184 20.19 -9.13 -21.38
CA LEU A 184 20.70 -10.20 -20.50
C LEU A 184 20.72 -11.56 -21.19
N GLY A 185 21.38 -11.60 -22.36
CA GLY A 185 21.70 -12.83 -23.07
C GLY A 185 23.10 -12.76 -23.64
N GLY A 186 24.09 -13.24 -22.89
CA GLY A 186 25.44 -13.49 -23.38
C GLY A 186 26.54 -12.98 -22.48
N GLY A 187 27.25 -13.90 -21.81
CA GLY A 187 28.56 -13.61 -21.22
C GLY A 187 28.83 -14.21 -19.85
N GLU A 188 28.64 -15.52 -19.67
CA GLU A 188 29.46 -16.26 -18.70
C GLU A 188 30.15 -17.42 -19.42
N SER A 189 31.48 -17.36 -19.37
CA SER A 189 32.49 -18.39 -19.71
C SER A 189 32.73 -18.71 -21.19
#